data_AF-A0A372KPI5-F1
#
_entry.id   AF-A0A372KPI5-F1
#
_cell.length_a   1.000
_cell.length_b   1.000
_cell.length_c   1.000
_cell.angle_alpha   90.00
_cell.angle_beta   90.00
_cell.angle_gamma   90.00
#
_symmetry.space_group_name_H-M   'P 1'
#
loop_
_entity.id
_entity.type
_entity.pdbx_description
1 polymer ?
#
loop_
_entity_poly.entity_id
_entity_poly.type
_entity_poly.pdbx_seq_one_letter_code
_entity_poly.pdbx_strand_id
1 'polypeptide(L)'
;MFTTVPVLLLYFNEGRLNEMTILGKMPQFGTIAISAVLTFSLIAAIPERSVLHAETTEQKTEMRDDAVSETSDNVTQVDTYYKLMHTKGLSGIVRTRGHMSVDDGAGMTYIIKEEKPTGVSENIAVPTIDGKWAVPIDLRTGPTGDYHSEAAEDAVKRAQTFADAGTQLKWDPTRFPPLKDGIVHRETTSPYPITCSSFVGQVLAGYDFSHTTYVEDENTVVGDYVDFGAPTASFDWQAWRLAKWLTTESSQTDVWLNNPENPQYQKGDILFFSKQDPEGEDTTGKYYGNIFHTAIYLGEGKIMHSHDEDDNDNHPGVAVEDLNSYLQSKLSFVARPKYTDYQKPQFSPVTAGDRTVSGQAQPNIKVTVVFADGTTAEITSGSDGSYTAAVPEGTVLQENDELKVYSTNAAQNKSETSSIRVSAIEAPE
;
A
#
# COMPACT_ATOMS: atom_id res chain seq x y z
N MET A 1 6.82 -43.38 -14.64
CA MET A 1 5.37 -43.24 -14.36
C MET A 1 5.19 -41.97 -13.55
N PHE A 2 4.85 -40.87 -14.21
CA PHE A 2 4.40 -39.65 -13.56
C PHE A 2 2.95 -39.47 -14.02
N THR A 3 2.00 -39.65 -13.11
CA THR A 3 0.58 -39.42 -13.35
C THR A 3 0.32 -37.92 -13.23
N THR A 4 0.15 -37.25 -14.36
CA THR A 4 -0.36 -35.87 -14.45
C THR A 4 -1.85 -35.88 -14.15
N VAL A 5 -2.26 -35.19 -13.09
CA VAL A 5 -3.68 -34.89 -12.81
C VAL A 5 -4.05 -33.64 -13.63
N PRO A 6 -5.08 -33.67 -14.49
CA PRO A 6 -5.51 -32.45 -15.16
C PRO A 6 -6.22 -31.53 -14.15
N VAL A 7 -5.72 -30.31 -14.01
CA VAL A 7 -6.39 -29.22 -13.28
C VAL A 7 -7.47 -28.65 -14.20
N LEU A 8 -8.73 -28.73 -13.77
CA LEU A 8 -9.86 -28.10 -14.46
C LEU A 8 -9.94 -26.63 -14.02
N LEU A 9 -9.52 -25.70 -14.88
CA LEU A 9 -9.80 -24.27 -14.68
C LEU A 9 -11.22 -23.97 -15.18
N LEU A 10 -12.10 -23.55 -14.28
CA LEU A 10 -13.42 -23.01 -14.61
C LEU A 10 -13.31 -21.48 -14.73
N TYR A 11 -13.52 -20.94 -15.92
CA TYR A 11 -13.73 -19.51 -16.12
C TYR A 11 -15.21 -19.19 -15.98
N PHE A 12 -15.56 -18.31 -15.04
CA PHE A 12 -16.90 -17.74 -14.94
C PHE A 12 -16.93 -16.44 -15.73
N ASN A 13 -17.81 -16.37 -16.73
CA ASN A 13 -18.23 -15.09 -17.29
C ASN A 13 -19.76 -15.02 -17.23
N GLU A 14 -20.25 -13.91 -16.71
CA GLU A 14 -21.63 -13.40 -16.62
C GLU A 14 -22.79 -14.41 -16.55
N GLY A 15 -23.50 -14.37 -15.42
CA GLY A 15 -24.57 -15.28 -15.05
C GLY A 15 -25.62 -15.54 -16.13
N ARG A 16 -25.55 -16.74 -16.74
CA ARG A 16 -26.68 -17.61 -17.10
C ARG A 16 -26.15 -18.98 -17.52
N LEU A 17 -26.65 -20.04 -16.89
CA LEU A 17 -26.43 -21.42 -17.34
C LEU A 17 -27.12 -21.62 -18.69
N ASN A 18 -26.36 -21.74 -19.77
CA ASN A 18 -26.83 -22.35 -21.02
C ASN A 18 -25.66 -23.05 -21.73
N GLU A 19 -25.84 -24.36 -21.94
CA GLU A 19 -25.14 -25.31 -22.84
C GLU A 19 -23.61 -25.24 -23.02
N MET A 20 -22.95 -26.27 -22.52
CA MET A 20 -21.52 -26.56 -22.72
C MET A 20 -21.28 -27.20 -24.09
N THR A 21 -20.67 -26.49 -25.04
CA THR A 21 -20.17 -27.06 -26.30
C THR A 21 -18.66 -27.25 -26.22
N ILE A 22 -18.20 -28.50 -26.32
CA ILE A 22 -16.78 -28.85 -26.38
C ILE A 22 -16.33 -28.85 -27.86
N LEU A 23 -15.42 -27.94 -28.22
CA LEU A 23 -14.71 -27.97 -29.50
C LEU A 23 -13.33 -28.60 -29.32
N GLY A 24 -13.14 -29.81 -29.86
CA GLY A 24 -11.83 -30.45 -29.95
C GLY A 24 -11.92 -31.84 -30.56
N LYS A 25 -11.57 -31.97 -31.85
CA LYS A 25 -11.33 -33.26 -32.52
C LYS A 25 -10.03 -33.88 -31.99
N MET A 26 -10.04 -35.17 -31.63
CA MET A 26 -9.03 -36.17 -32.02
C MET A 26 -9.48 -37.61 -31.64
N PRO A 27 -8.83 -38.67 -32.16
CA PRO A 27 -9.51 -39.79 -32.83
C PRO A 27 -9.96 -40.92 -31.91
N GLN A 28 -10.93 -41.68 -32.42
CA GLN A 28 -11.36 -43.05 -32.07
C GLN A 28 -10.84 -43.61 -30.74
N PHE A 29 -11.74 -43.83 -29.76
CA PHE A 29 -11.97 -45.11 -29.06
C PHE A 29 -13.05 -44.92 -27.96
N GLY A 30 -14.10 -45.74 -28.01
CA GLY A 30 -14.86 -46.28 -26.87
C GLY A 30 -15.65 -45.33 -25.94
N THR A 31 -16.98 -45.42 -26.00
CA THR A 31 -17.92 -44.86 -25.01
C THR A 31 -17.73 -45.50 -23.62
N ILE A 32 -17.53 -44.70 -22.56
CA ILE A 32 -17.65 -45.13 -21.16
C ILE A 32 -18.54 -44.13 -20.42
N ALA A 33 -19.69 -44.59 -19.93
CA ALA A 33 -20.57 -43.84 -19.05
C ALA A 33 -20.08 -43.96 -17.59
N ILE A 34 -19.85 -42.84 -16.91
CA ILE A 34 -19.62 -42.81 -15.46
C ILE A 34 -20.75 -42.00 -14.83
N SER A 35 -21.62 -42.70 -14.10
CA SER A 35 -22.68 -42.13 -13.27
C SER A 35 -22.12 -41.93 -11.86
N ALA A 36 -22.18 -40.72 -11.30
CA ALA A 36 -21.77 -40.45 -9.93
C ALA A 36 -23.01 -40.08 -9.09
N VAL A 37 -23.31 -40.93 -8.11
CA VAL A 37 -24.37 -40.77 -7.10
C VAL A 37 -23.76 -40.07 -5.88
N LEU A 38 -24.38 -38.98 -5.40
CA LEU A 38 -24.00 -38.32 -4.16
C LEU A 38 -24.90 -38.80 -3.01
N THR A 39 -24.31 -39.52 -2.05
CA THR A 39 -24.93 -39.95 -0.79
C THR A 39 -24.74 -38.90 0.31
N PHE A 40 -25.81 -38.54 1.02
CA PHE A 40 -25.78 -37.77 2.27
C PHE A 40 -25.47 -38.69 3.46
N SER A 41 -24.52 -38.32 4.32
CA SER A 41 -24.31 -38.95 5.62
C SER A 41 -24.88 -38.10 6.75
N LEU A 42 -25.81 -38.72 7.48
CA LEU A 42 -26.47 -38.27 8.70
C LEU A 42 -25.56 -38.58 9.92
N ILE A 43 -25.37 -37.63 10.84
CA ILE A 43 -24.80 -37.91 12.17
C ILE A 43 -25.89 -37.59 13.21
N ALA A 44 -26.16 -38.56 14.09
CA ALA A 44 -27.25 -38.57 15.06
C ALA A 44 -26.75 -38.29 16.50
N ALA A 45 -27.49 -37.42 17.19
CA ALA A 45 -28.06 -37.49 18.56
C ALA A 45 -27.20 -37.79 19.80
N ILE A 46 -27.49 -37.07 20.91
CA ILE A 46 -27.77 -37.57 22.29
C ILE A 46 -28.25 -36.37 23.19
N PRO A 47 -29.04 -36.60 24.28
CA PRO A 47 -30.31 -35.89 24.51
C PRO A 47 -30.38 -34.97 25.74
N GLU A 48 -31.38 -34.08 25.73
CA GLU A 48 -31.82 -33.27 26.87
C GLU A 48 -32.91 -33.97 27.70
N ARG A 49 -32.71 -34.02 29.03
CA ARG A 49 -33.79 -33.82 30.02
C ARG A 49 -33.20 -33.61 31.41
N SER A 50 -33.48 -32.46 32.03
CA SER A 50 -33.62 -32.32 33.49
C SER A 50 -34.41 -31.03 33.78
N VAL A 51 -35.48 -31.21 34.55
CA VAL A 51 -36.37 -30.18 35.11
C VAL A 51 -35.77 -29.71 36.44
N LEU A 52 -35.84 -28.41 36.75
CA LEU A 52 -35.87 -27.92 38.13
C LEU A 52 -36.70 -26.64 38.25
N HIS A 53 -37.32 -26.52 39.42
CA HIS A 53 -38.46 -25.69 39.78
C HIS A 53 -38.12 -24.23 40.12
N ALA A 54 -39.16 -23.40 39.97
CA ALA A 54 -39.44 -22.03 40.42
C ALA A 54 -38.61 -21.40 41.54
N GLU A 55 -38.45 -20.07 41.47
CA GLU A 55 -38.97 -19.17 42.51
C GLU A 55 -39.17 -17.74 42.01
N THR A 56 -40.37 -17.21 42.24
CA THR A 56 -40.77 -15.82 42.02
C THR A 56 -40.32 -14.98 43.21
N THR A 57 -39.71 -13.82 42.99
CA THR A 57 -39.61 -12.78 44.03
C THR A 57 -39.98 -11.44 43.40
N GLU A 58 -41.16 -10.93 43.78
CA GLU A 58 -41.52 -9.53 43.60
C GLU A 58 -40.77 -8.69 44.64
N GLN A 59 -39.99 -7.71 44.18
CA GLN A 59 -39.66 -6.53 44.97
C GLN A 59 -39.95 -5.28 44.13
N LYS A 60 -40.95 -4.53 44.58
CA LYS A 60 -41.33 -3.20 44.09
C LYS A 60 -40.65 -2.16 44.95
N THR A 61 -39.72 -1.36 44.44
CA THR A 61 -39.42 0.00 44.95
C THR A 61 -38.66 0.85 43.92
N GLU A 62 -39.22 2.03 43.67
CA GLU A 62 -38.66 3.32 43.22
C GLU A 62 -38.11 3.53 41.79
N MET A 63 -38.75 4.49 41.12
CA MET A 63 -38.22 5.21 39.96
C MET A 63 -37.00 6.03 40.38
N ARG A 64 -35.89 5.84 39.68
CA ARG A 64 -34.90 6.89 39.39
C ARG A 64 -34.47 6.75 37.94
N ASP A 65 -34.44 7.89 37.26
CA ASP A 65 -33.93 8.08 35.91
C ASP A 65 -32.54 7.45 35.75
N ASP A 66 -32.39 6.58 34.75
CA ASP A 66 -31.22 6.48 33.86
C ASP A 66 -31.36 5.24 32.93
N ALA A 67 -30.72 5.33 31.77
CA ALA A 67 -30.52 4.33 30.72
C ALA A 67 -31.58 4.27 29.59
N VAL A 68 -31.28 5.03 28.53
CA VAL A 68 -31.46 4.56 27.16
C VAL A 68 -30.66 3.25 27.01
N SER A 69 -31.33 2.15 26.68
CA SER A 69 -30.68 0.97 26.12
C SER A 69 -31.70 0.14 25.36
N GLU A 70 -31.22 -0.46 24.27
CA GLU A 70 -31.83 -1.51 23.45
C GLU A 70 -32.63 -1.06 22.21
N THR A 71 -31.91 -0.55 21.21
CA THR A 71 -32.07 -1.09 19.86
C THR A 71 -30.88 -2.00 19.58
N SER A 72 -31.13 -3.27 19.28
CA SER A 72 -30.09 -4.09 18.66
C SER A 72 -29.76 -3.45 17.31
N ASP A 73 -28.56 -2.86 17.20
CA ASP A 73 -28.07 -2.30 15.95
C ASP A 73 -27.79 -3.45 14.99
N ASN A 74 -28.82 -3.91 14.28
CA ASN A 74 -28.67 -4.85 13.19
C ASN A 74 -27.89 -4.16 12.07
N VAL A 75 -26.56 -4.31 12.09
CA VAL A 75 -25.69 -3.89 10.99
C VAL A 75 -26.05 -4.72 9.77
N THR A 76 -26.60 -4.08 8.74
CA THR A 76 -26.90 -4.74 7.48
C THR A 76 -25.60 -4.97 6.72
N GLN A 77 -25.36 -6.20 6.26
CA GLN A 77 -24.13 -6.52 5.52
C GLN A 77 -24.42 -6.67 4.02
N VAL A 78 -23.58 -6.07 3.19
CA VAL A 78 -23.60 -6.20 1.73
C VAL A 78 -22.21 -6.56 1.21
N ASP A 79 -22.13 -7.18 0.04
CA ASP A 79 -20.87 -7.77 -0.43
C ASP A 79 -19.81 -6.72 -0.79
N THR A 80 -20.21 -5.78 -1.64
CA THR A 80 -19.30 -4.85 -2.29
C THR A 80 -19.91 -3.46 -2.36
N TYR A 81 -19.12 -2.49 -2.78
CA TYR A 81 -19.59 -1.14 -3.00
C TYR A 81 -20.66 -1.05 -4.08
N TYR A 82 -20.51 -1.84 -5.14
CA TYR A 82 -21.56 -2.00 -6.15
C TYR A 82 -22.89 -2.48 -5.54
N LYS A 83 -22.86 -3.43 -4.58
CA LYS A 83 -24.07 -3.89 -3.90
C LYS A 83 -24.66 -2.85 -2.95
N LEU A 84 -23.83 -2.06 -2.27
CA LEU A 84 -24.28 -0.93 -1.46
C LEU A 84 -25.12 0.05 -2.29
N MET A 85 -24.67 0.37 -3.50
CA MET A 85 -25.39 1.27 -4.41
C MET A 85 -26.70 0.69 -4.92
N HIS A 86 -26.72 -0.59 -5.28
CA HIS A 86 -27.84 -1.18 -6.05
C HIS A 86 -28.86 -1.95 -5.21
N THR A 87 -28.69 -2.03 -3.90
CA THR A 87 -29.64 -2.69 -3.00
C THR A 87 -30.70 -1.70 -2.53
N LYS A 88 -31.96 -2.05 -2.73
CA LYS A 88 -33.12 -1.25 -2.29
C LYS A 88 -33.40 -1.43 -0.80
N GLY A 89 -33.95 -0.41 -0.17
CA GLY A 89 -34.43 -0.43 1.21
C GLY A 89 -33.33 -0.38 2.26
N LEU A 90 -32.10 -0.03 1.89
CA LEU A 90 -31.02 0.14 2.86
C LEU A 90 -31.34 1.31 3.81
N SER A 91 -31.07 1.10 5.10
CA SER A 91 -31.27 2.08 6.16
C SER A 91 -30.36 1.77 7.35
N GLY A 92 -30.16 2.73 8.24
CA GLY A 92 -29.32 2.54 9.43
C GLY A 92 -27.85 2.32 9.08
N ILE A 93 -27.20 1.43 9.83
CA ILE A 93 -25.78 1.09 9.64
C ILE A 93 -25.67 -0.06 8.63
N VAL A 94 -24.85 0.15 7.59
CA VAL A 94 -24.56 -0.84 6.56
C VAL A 94 -23.05 -1.07 6.48
N ARG A 95 -22.62 -2.32 6.44
CA ARG A 95 -21.21 -2.69 6.28
C ARG A 95 -21.00 -3.45 4.97
N THR A 96 -19.98 -3.06 4.23
CA THR A 96 -19.51 -3.79 3.04
C THR A 96 -18.49 -4.86 3.44
N ARG A 97 -18.49 -6.02 2.78
CA ARG A 97 -17.48 -7.08 2.98
C ARG A 97 -16.15 -6.77 2.30
N GLY A 98 -16.21 -6.00 1.22
CA GLY A 98 -15.05 -5.46 0.53
C GLY A 98 -15.45 -4.32 -0.40
N HIS A 99 -14.49 -3.82 -1.17
CA HIS A 99 -14.72 -2.74 -2.13
C HIS A 99 -15.18 -3.31 -3.48
N MET A 100 -14.30 -4.00 -4.21
CA MET A 100 -14.59 -4.57 -5.54
C MET A 100 -14.99 -6.04 -5.46
N SER A 101 -14.43 -6.76 -4.49
CA SER A 101 -14.75 -8.16 -4.22
C SER A 101 -14.89 -8.37 -2.72
N VAL A 102 -15.65 -9.40 -2.36
CA VAL A 102 -15.77 -9.84 -0.96
C VAL A 102 -14.38 -10.14 -0.41
N ASP A 103 -14.11 -9.70 0.83
CA ASP A 103 -12.88 -9.95 1.58
C ASP A 103 -11.58 -9.40 0.93
N ASP A 104 -11.67 -8.36 0.10
CA ASP A 104 -10.51 -7.68 -0.51
C ASP A 104 -9.77 -6.72 0.45
N GLY A 105 -10.05 -6.82 1.74
CA GLY A 105 -9.53 -5.97 2.81
C GLY A 105 -10.13 -4.56 2.88
N ALA A 106 -10.88 -4.13 1.87
CA ALA A 106 -11.37 -2.75 1.74
C ALA A 106 -12.84 -2.56 2.14
N GLY A 107 -13.36 -3.46 2.99
CA GLY A 107 -14.70 -3.33 3.55
C GLY A 107 -14.78 -2.11 4.48
N MET A 108 -15.85 -1.34 4.35
CA MET A 108 -16.13 -0.11 5.10
C MET A 108 -17.53 -0.14 5.71
N THR A 109 -17.71 0.66 6.77
CA THR A 109 -18.99 0.88 7.46
C THR A 109 -19.58 2.21 7.06
N TYR A 110 -20.90 2.24 6.87
CA TYR A 110 -21.67 3.38 6.41
C TYR A 110 -22.88 3.61 7.30
N ILE A 111 -23.28 4.86 7.44
CA ILE A 111 -24.64 5.23 7.85
C ILE A 111 -25.43 5.72 6.64
N ILE A 112 -26.64 5.21 6.45
CA ILE A 112 -27.54 5.66 5.38
C ILE A 112 -28.26 6.94 5.84
N LYS A 113 -28.11 8.02 5.07
CA LYS A 113 -28.76 9.32 5.30
C LYS A 113 -29.68 9.66 4.14
N GLU A 114 -30.80 10.33 4.45
CA GLU A 114 -31.73 10.82 3.43
C GLU A 114 -31.11 11.94 2.58
N GLU A 115 -30.31 12.80 3.22
CA GLU A 115 -29.72 13.97 2.58
C GLU A 115 -28.24 13.75 2.24
N LYS A 116 -27.81 14.40 1.16
CA LYS A 116 -26.40 14.43 0.75
C LYS A 116 -25.58 15.11 1.85
N PRO A 117 -24.49 14.49 2.35
CA PRO A 117 -23.62 15.15 3.31
C PRO A 117 -22.86 16.31 2.65
N THR A 118 -22.25 17.17 3.47
CA THR A 118 -21.43 18.29 3.02
C THR A 118 -19.95 18.09 3.40
N GLY A 119 -19.07 18.90 2.83
CA GLY A 119 -17.64 18.90 3.16
C GLY A 119 -16.94 17.60 2.70
N VAL A 120 -15.97 17.13 3.48
CA VAL A 120 -15.17 15.94 3.12
C VAL A 120 -16.05 14.69 2.94
N SER A 121 -17.09 14.54 3.77
CA SER A 121 -18.04 13.42 3.67
C SER A 121 -18.80 13.41 2.35
N GLU A 122 -19.04 14.57 1.74
CA GLU A 122 -19.65 14.67 0.41
C GLU A 122 -18.80 13.96 -0.64
N ASN A 123 -17.48 14.16 -0.61
CA ASN A 123 -16.58 13.64 -1.62
C ASN A 123 -16.49 12.11 -1.59
N ILE A 124 -16.66 11.48 -0.42
CA ILE A 124 -16.46 10.04 -0.21
C ILE A 124 -17.76 9.25 -0.02
N ALA A 125 -18.90 9.93 0.10
CA ALA A 125 -20.19 9.27 0.24
C ALA A 125 -20.61 8.57 -1.06
N VAL A 126 -21.50 7.59 -0.93
CA VAL A 126 -21.99 6.79 -2.04
C VAL A 126 -23.50 6.96 -2.19
N PRO A 127 -23.99 7.35 -3.39
CA PRO A 127 -25.42 7.40 -3.64
C PRO A 127 -26.00 5.98 -3.69
N THR A 128 -27.20 5.81 -3.13
CA THR A 128 -27.97 4.56 -3.22
C THR A 128 -29.02 4.66 -4.32
N ILE A 129 -29.50 3.50 -4.79
CA ILE A 129 -30.55 3.41 -5.81
C ILE A 129 -31.89 4.04 -5.38
N ASP A 130 -32.08 4.23 -4.06
CA ASP A 130 -33.28 4.85 -3.50
C ASP A 130 -33.13 6.39 -3.35
N GLY A 131 -32.04 6.97 -3.87
CA GLY A 131 -31.77 8.41 -3.78
C GLY A 131 -31.22 8.86 -2.42
N LYS A 132 -30.81 7.93 -1.57
CA LYS A 132 -30.17 8.19 -0.26
C LYS A 132 -28.64 8.20 -0.40
N TRP A 133 -27.96 8.48 0.71
CA TRP A 133 -26.50 8.57 0.76
C TRP A 133 -25.93 7.65 1.83
N ALA A 134 -25.08 6.71 1.43
CA ALA A 134 -24.26 5.93 2.32
C ALA A 134 -23.00 6.73 2.66
N VAL A 135 -22.91 7.23 3.90
CA VAL A 135 -21.79 8.05 4.38
C VAL A 135 -20.84 7.19 5.19
N PRO A 136 -19.55 7.08 4.80
CA PRO A 136 -18.54 6.39 5.59
C PRO A 136 -18.50 6.88 7.03
N ILE A 137 -18.42 5.94 7.98
CA ILE A 137 -18.23 6.21 9.41
C ILE A 137 -17.05 5.39 9.94
N ASP A 138 -16.67 5.65 11.19
CA ASP A 138 -15.56 4.98 11.90
C ASP A 138 -14.19 5.14 11.21
N LEU A 139 -14.05 6.16 10.37
CA LEU A 139 -12.77 6.56 9.80
C LEU A 139 -12.03 7.47 10.77
N ARG A 140 -10.80 7.09 11.11
CA ARG A 140 -9.89 7.91 11.90
C ARG A 140 -9.60 9.22 11.18
N THR A 141 -9.47 10.32 11.92
CA THR A 141 -9.27 11.68 11.37
C THR A 141 -7.89 12.28 11.65
N GLY A 142 -6.95 11.47 12.15
CA GLY A 142 -5.56 11.87 12.39
C GLY A 142 -4.62 10.67 12.37
N PRO A 143 -3.29 10.90 12.34
CA PRO A 143 -2.31 9.84 12.39
C PRO A 143 -2.27 9.18 13.78
N THR A 144 -1.76 7.95 13.82
CA THR A 144 -1.36 7.21 15.04
C THR A 144 0.14 7.00 15.14
N GLY A 145 0.86 7.06 14.02
CA GLY A 145 2.31 6.91 13.99
C GLY A 145 3.05 8.23 14.16
N ASP A 146 4.30 8.11 14.59
CA ASP A 146 5.23 9.22 14.65
C ASP A 146 5.54 9.78 13.24
N TYR A 147 5.95 11.04 13.22
CA TYR A 147 6.43 11.70 12.02
C TYR A 147 7.96 11.61 11.97
N HIS A 148 8.49 11.05 10.89
CA HIS A 148 9.93 10.92 10.65
C HIS A 148 10.38 11.98 9.66
N SER A 149 10.90 13.10 10.17
CA SER A 149 11.29 14.27 9.37
C SER A 149 12.35 13.97 8.33
N GLU A 150 13.35 13.18 8.68
CA GLU A 150 14.51 12.86 7.83
C GLU A 150 14.08 12.03 6.62
N ALA A 151 13.29 10.98 6.83
CA ALA A 151 12.74 10.14 5.77
C ALA A 151 11.76 10.93 4.88
N ALA A 152 10.94 11.80 5.48
CA ALA A 152 10.06 12.69 4.72
C ALA A 152 10.85 13.69 3.86
N GLU A 153 11.95 14.24 4.37
CA GLU A 153 12.85 15.12 3.61
C GLU A 153 13.58 14.39 2.48
N ASP A 154 14.03 13.16 2.71
CA ASP A 154 14.62 12.30 1.66
C ASP A 154 13.61 12.06 0.53
N ALA A 155 12.39 11.62 0.88
CA ALA A 155 11.34 11.38 -0.10
C ALA A 155 11.00 12.64 -0.91
N VAL A 156 10.95 13.82 -0.27
CA VAL A 156 10.72 15.09 -0.97
C VAL A 156 11.89 15.47 -1.88
N LYS A 157 13.15 15.22 -1.47
CA LYS A 157 14.32 15.46 -2.34
C LYS A 157 14.29 14.56 -3.57
N ARG A 158 13.96 13.28 -3.41
CA ARG A 158 13.81 12.34 -4.53
C ARG A 158 12.64 12.77 -5.43
N ALA A 159 11.51 13.15 -4.86
CA ALA A 159 10.37 13.69 -5.60
C ALA A 159 10.76 14.92 -6.44
N GLN A 160 11.56 15.84 -5.87
CA GLN A 160 12.00 17.06 -6.54
C GLN A 160 12.76 16.77 -7.84
N THR A 161 13.52 15.67 -7.93
CA THR A 161 14.22 15.30 -9.16
C THR A 161 13.28 15.07 -10.35
N PHE A 162 12.03 14.63 -10.11
CA PHE A 162 11.03 14.49 -11.17
C PHE A 162 10.46 15.84 -11.59
N ALA A 163 10.25 16.77 -10.65
CA ALA A 163 9.85 18.14 -10.99
C ALA A 163 10.96 18.87 -11.76
N ASP A 164 12.23 18.68 -11.37
CA ASP A 164 13.40 19.27 -12.01
C ASP A 164 13.64 18.72 -13.43
N ALA A 165 13.18 17.49 -13.71
CA ALA A 165 13.18 16.94 -15.06
C ALA A 165 12.31 17.76 -16.04
N GLY A 166 11.32 18.48 -15.52
CA GLY A 166 10.50 19.45 -16.26
C GLY A 166 9.81 18.83 -17.47
N THR A 167 10.04 19.43 -18.65
CA THR A 167 9.43 19.00 -19.92
C THR A 167 9.99 17.68 -20.46
N GLN A 168 10.95 17.04 -19.76
CA GLN A 168 11.33 15.66 -20.08
C GLN A 168 10.23 14.66 -19.71
N LEU A 169 9.32 15.06 -18.83
CA LEU A 169 8.14 14.30 -18.43
C LEU A 169 6.89 14.98 -18.99
N LYS A 170 5.87 14.20 -19.31
CA LYS A 170 4.52 14.67 -19.66
C LYS A 170 3.49 13.76 -19.02
N TRP A 171 2.40 14.34 -18.54
CA TRP A 171 1.29 13.55 -18.04
C TRP A 171 0.72 12.70 -19.19
N ASP A 172 0.76 11.38 -19.06
CA ASP A 172 0.31 10.45 -20.10
C ASP A 172 -0.09 9.11 -19.48
N PRO A 173 -1.40 8.82 -19.39
CA PRO A 173 -1.90 7.59 -18.78
C PRO A 173 -1.89 6.40 -19.75
N THR A 174 -1.53 6.62 -21.02
CA THR A 174 -1.61 5.59 -22.07
C THR A 174 -0.29 4.84 -22.26
N ARG A 175 0.83 5.43 -21.82
CA ARG A 175 2.17 4.82 -21.87
C ARG A 175 2.67 4.51 -20.45
N PHE A 176 3.63 3.58 -20.36
CA PHE A 176 4.06 3.04 -19.08
C PHE A 176 5.28 3.78 -18.51
N PRO A 177 5.24 4.18 -17.24
CA PRO A 177 6.41 4.73 -16.52
C PRO A 177 7.32 3.59 -16.01
N PRO A 178 8.49 3.91 -15.42
CA PRO A 178 9.47 2.95 -14.91
C PRO A 178 8.96 1.95 -13.85
N LEU A 179 7.71 2.06 -13.39
CA LEU A 179 7.07 1.10 -12.48
C LEU A 179 6.55 -0.16 -13.17
N LYS A 180 6.88 -0.39 -14.44
CA LYS A 180 6.49 -1.55 -15.24
C LYS A 180 7.74 -2.22 -15.82
N ASP A 181 7.59 -3.48 -16.22
CA ASP A 181 8.65 -4.18 -16.95
C ASP A 181 8.94 -3.44 -18.26
N GLY A 182 10.22 -3.17 -18.54
CA GLY A 182 10.65 -2.44 -19.73
C GLY A 182 11.67 -1.36 -19.42
N ILE A 183 12.37 -0.88 -20.45
CA ILE A 183 13.35 0.21 -20.33
C ILE A 183 12.79 1.42 -21.07
N VAL A 184 12.18 2.36 -20.34
CA VAL A 184 11.34 3.43 -20.91
C VAL A 184 12.08 4.26 -21.97
N HIS A 185 13.34 4.62 -21.71
CA HIS A 185 14.15 5.43 -22.63
C HIS A 185 14.56 4.70 -23.92
N ARG A 186 14.46 3.36 -23.95
CA ARG A 186 14.69 2.55 -25.16
C ARG A 186 13.42 2.32 -25.97
N GLU A 187 12.27 2.33 -25.29
CA GLU A 187 10.97 2.03 -25.89
C GLU A 187 10.23 3.29 -26.37
N THR A 188 10.51 4.44 -25.76
CA THR A 188 9.84 5.71 -26.07
C THR A 188 10.83 6.86 -26.10
N THR A 189 10.49 7.94 -26.80
CA THR A 189 11.25 9.19 -26.79
C THR A 189 10.61 10.19 -25.82
N SER A 190 11.45 11.01 -25.17
CA SER A 190 11.00 12.15 -24.36
C SER A 190 10.06 13.07 -25.17
N PRO A 191 8.98 13.61 -24.56
CA PRO A 191 8.63 13.53 -23.14
C PRO A 191 8.13 12.14 -22.71
N TYR A 192 8.69 11.65 -21.61
CA TYR A 192 8.36 10.36 -21.03
C TYR A 192 7.06 10.42 -20.23
N PRO A 193 6.28 9.33 -20.20
CA PRO A 193 4.97 9.32 -19.58
C PRO A 193 5.05 9.27 -18.07
N ILE A 194 4.23 10.06 -17.39
CA ILE A 194 4.05 9.98 -15.94
C ILE A 194 2.60 10.29 -15.58
N THR A 195 2.12 9.78 -14.45
CA THR A 195 0.79 10.08 -13.91
C THR A 195 0.91 10.40 -12.43
N CYS A 196 -0.12 10.97 -11.81
CA CYS A 196 -0.09 11.29 -10.38
C CYS A 196 0.28 10.08 -9.50
N SER A 197 -0.38 8.95 -9.72
CA SER A 197 -0.16 7.70 -9.00
C SER A 197 1.18 7.07 -9.29
N SER A 198 1.68 7.13 -10.52
CA SER A 198 2.99 6.56 -10.85
C SER A 198 4.16 7.46 -10.43
N PHE A 199 3.96 8.76 -10.39
CA PHE A 199 4.92 9.68 -9.77
C PHE A 199 5.05 9.37 -8.27
N VAL A 200 3.94 9.38 -7.54
CA VAL A 200 3.94 9.03 -6.10
C VAL A 200 4.49 7.61 -5.89
N GLY A 201 4.10 6.65 -6.73
CA GLY A 201 4.58 5.28 -6.69
C GLY A 201 6.10 5.14 -6.80
N GLN A 202 6.74 5.89 -7.71
CA GLN A 202 8.20 5.89 -7.87
C GLN A 202 8.89 6.46 -6.63
N VAL A 203 8.36 7.54 -6.07
CA VAL A 203 8.90 8.12 -4.84
C VAL A 203 8.73 7.15 -3.66
N LEU A 204 7.58 6.50 -3.53
CA LEU A 204 7.37 5.48 -2.49
C LEU A 204 8.29 4.27 -2.70
N ALA A 205 8.59 3.87 -3.94
CA ALA A 205 9.52 2.79 -4.24
C ALA A 205 10.99 3.15 -3.99
N GLY A 206 11.29 4.35 -3.50
CA GLY A 206 12.65 4.79 -3.20
C GLY A 206 13.44 5.31 -4.41
N TYR A 207 12.76 5.56 -5.54
CA TYR A 207 13.41 6.03 -6.77
C TYR A 207 13.51 7.56 -6.81
N ASP A 208 14.50 8.04 -7.56
CA ASP A 208 14.59 9.40 -8.09
C ASP A 208 14.51 9.34 -9.64
N PHE A 209 14.42 10.48 -10.31
CA PHE A 209 14.33 10.51 -11.78
C PHE A 209 15.55 9.90 -12.47
N SER A 210 16.76 10.25 -12.02
CA SER A 210 18.02 9.92 -12.69
C SER A 210 18.42 8.46 -12.58
N HIS A 211 17.88 7.72 -11.62
CA HIS A 211 18.16 6.30 -11.39
C HIS A 211 16.97 5.41 -11.73
N THR A 212 16.09 5.89 -12.62
CA THR A 212 15.00 5.11 -13.19
C THR A 212 15.25 4.80 -14.65
N THR A 213 14.41 3.94 -15.23
CA THR A 213 14.50 3.62 -16.66
C THR A 213 14.17 4.76 -17.62
N TYR A 214 13.83 5.96 -17.12
CA TYR A 214 13.86 7.20 -17.91
C TYR A 214 15.28 7.60 -18.36
N VAL A 215 16.31 7.20 -17.60
CA VAL A 215 17.71 7.60 -17.82
C VAL A 215 18.62 6.37 -17.90
N GLU A 216 18.46 5.42 -16.97
CA GLU A 216 19.30 4.23 -16.83
C GLU A 216 18.64 2.97 -17.40
N ASP A 217 19.37 1.87 -17.48
CA ASP A 217 18.84 0.59 -17.98
C ASP A 217 18.08 -0.22 -16.94
N GLU A 218 18.10 0.21 -15.68
CA GLU A 218 17.40 -0.41 -14.56
C GLU A 218 16.96 0.63 -13.52
N ASN A 219 15.92 0.32 -12.73
CA ASN A 219 15.54 1.16 -11.60
C ASN A 219 16.37 0.81 -10.37
N THR A 220 16.97 1.82 -9.76
CA THR A 220 17.74 1.66 -8.51
C THR A 220 17.05 2.38 -7.37
N VAL A 221 16.90 1.70 -6.23
CA VAL A 221 16.48 2.34 -4.98
C VAL A 221 17.61 3.25 -4.50
N VAL A 222 17.32 4.53 -4.28
CA VAL A 222 18.32 5.55 -3.90
C VAL A 222 17.96 6.33 -2.63
N GLY A 223 16.92 5.92 -1.91
CA GLY A 223 16.54 6.48 -0.62
C GLY A 223 15.54 5.59 0.10
N ASP A 224 15.01 6.08 1.20
CA ASP A 224 14.10 5.31 2.03
C ASP A 224 12.84 4.96 1.22
N TYR A 225 12.30 3.76 1.43
CA TYR A 225 11.26 3.22 0.54
C TYR A 225 10.16 2.52 1.32
N VAL A 226 8.98 2.43 0.70
CA VAL A 226 7.89 1.56 1.16
C VAL A 226 8.06 0.21 0.48
N ASP A 227 8.11 -0.86 1.27
CA ASP A 227 8.08 -2.22 0.72
C ASP A 227 6.66 -2.55 0.28
N PHE A 228 6.49 -2.70 -1.03
CA PHE A 228 5.21 -3.07 -1.63
C PHE A 228 4.87 -4.56 -1.43
N GLY A 229 5.80 -5.38 -0.92
CA GLY A 229 5.63 -6.83 -0.73
C GLY A 229 5.58 -7.63 -2.04
N ALA A 230 5.68 -6.95 -3.18
CA ALA A 230 5.68 -7.51 -4.53
C ALA A 230 6.39 -6.53 -5.50
N PRO A 231 6.85 -7.00 -6.67
CA PRO A 231 7.44 -6.12 -7.68
C PRO A 231 6.47 -4.99 -8.07
N THR A 232 6.98 -3.76 -8.22
CA THR A 232 6.19 -2.59 -8.61
C THR A 232 5.46 -2.77 -9.95
N ALA A 233 6.01 -3.58 -10.85
CA ALA A 233 5.37 -3.97 -12.13
C ALA A 233 4.03 -4.69 -11.97
N SER A 234 3.82 -5.38 -10.84
CA SER A 234 2.55 -6.07 -10.55
C SER A 234 1.40 -5.14 -10.20
N PHE A 235 1.68 -3.88 -9.88
CA PHE A 235 0.68 -2.90 -9.49
C PHE A 235 -0.01 -2.27 -10.70
N ASP A 236 -1.32 -2.07 -10.58
CA ASP A 236 -2.08 -1.22 -11.49
C ASP A 236 -2.13 0.20 -10.90
N TRP A 237 -1.34 1.10 -11.49
CA TRP A 237 -1.03 2.42 -10.93
C TRP A 237 -2.14 3.44 -11.17
N GLN A 238 -3.24 3.29 -10.44
CA GLN A 238 -4.32 4.27 -10.36
C GLN A 238 -4.39 4.89 -8.97
N ALA A 239 -4.76 6.16 -8.85
CA ALA A 239 -4.76 6.88 -7.56
C ALA A 239 -5.60 6.17 -6.49
N TRP A 240 -6.81 5.71 -6.85
CA TRP A 240 -7.68 4.98 -5.93
C TRP A 240 -7.14 3.58 -5.58
N ARG A 241 -6.43 2.90 -6.49
CA ARG A 241 -5.81 1.60 -6.21
C ARG A 241 -4.64 1.74 -5.27
N LEU A 242 -3.81 2.76 -5.47
CA LEU A 242 -2.72 3.10 -4.56
C LEU A 242 -3.29 3.42 -3.17
N ALA A 243 -4.30 4.27 -3.07
CA ALA A 243 -4.95 4.58 -1.80
C ALA A 243 -5.55 3.35 -1.12
N LYS A 244 -6.25 2.49 -1.88
CA LYS A 244 -6.76 1.21 -1.36
C LYS A 244 -5.63 0.38 -0.78
N TRP A 245 -4.56 0.16 -1.56
CA TRP A 245 -3.42 -0.65 -1.15
C TRP A 245 -2.75 -0.10 0.12
N LEU A 246 -2.49 1.20 0.19
CA LEU A 246 -1.93 1.86 1.38
C LEU A 246 -2.84 1.72 2.61
N THR A 247 -4.15 1.59 2.39
CA THR A 247 -5.12 1.47 3.49
C THR A 247 -5.26 0.03 3.97
N THR A 248 -5.15 -0.96 3.08
CA THR A 248 -5.58 -2.34 3.37
C THR A 248 -4.48 -3.39 3.36
N GLU A 249 -3.39 -3.15 2.64
CA GLU A 249 -2.36 -4.15 2.36
C GLU A 249 -1.00 -3.74 2.88
N SER A 250 -0.69 -2.44 2.82
CA SER A 250 0.55 -1.90 3.38
C SER A 250 0.56 -1.95 4.90
N SER A 251 1.57 -2.61 5.48
CA SER A 251 1.89 -2.52 6.90
C SER A 251 2.67 -1.25 7.27
N GLN A 252 3.11 -0.50 6.26
CA GLN A 252 4.04 0.62 6.38
C GLN A 252 3.37 1.97 6.16
N THR A 253 2.05 2.06 6.16
CA THR A 253 1.37 3.34 5.94
C THR A 253 0.27 3.57 6.94
N ASP A 254 0.18 4.82 7.39
CA ASP A 254 -0.84 5.28 8.30
C ASP A 254 -1.83 6.13 7.51
N VAL A 255 -3.07 5.66 7.30
CA VAL A 255 -4.07 6.35 6.46
C VAL A 255 -5.22 6.88 7.30
N TRP A 256 -5.61 8.13 7.09
CA TRP A 256 -6.73 8.75 7.81
C TRP A 256 -7.52 9.71 6.93
N LEU A 257 -8.73 10.03 7.36
CA LEU A 257 -9.59 11.02 6.74
C LEU A 257 -9.14 12.43 7.13
N ASN A 258 -8.96 13.31 6.14
CA ASN A 258 -8.60 14.69 6.38
C ASN A 258 -9.72 15.44 7.14
N ASN A 259 -9.33 16.23 8.15
CA ASN A 259 -10.20 17.19 8.80
C ASN A 259 -9.77 18.62 8.37
N PRO A 260 -10.53 19.32 7.52
CA PRO A 260 -10.17 20.65 7.05
C PRO A 260 -10.10 21.71 8.15
N GLU A 261 -10.82 21.51 9.26
CA GLU A 261 -10.80 22.44 10.41
C GLU A 261 -9.54 22.27 11.26
N ASN A 262 -8.91 21.10 11.20
CA ASN A 262 -7.69 20.77 11.92
C ASN A 262 -6.82 19.81 11.09
N PRO A 263 -6.18 20.29 10.01
CA PRO A 263 -5.37 19.44 9.15
C PRO A 263 -4.16 18.89 9.92
N GLN A 264 -3.95 17.57 9.85
CA GLN A 264 -2.86 16.86 10.54
C GLN A 264 -1.76 16.35 9.59
N TYR A 265 -1.88 16.65 8.30
CA TYR A 265 -0.88 16.28 7.30
C TYR A 265 0.38 17.14 7.41
N GLN A 266 1.53 16.53 7.18
CA GLN A 266 2.86 17.10 7.27
C GLN A 266 3.64 16.83 5.98
N LYS A 267 4.74 17.56 5.78
CA LYS A 267 5.59 17.44 4.61
C LYS A 267 5.95 15.96 4.37
N GLY A 268 5.92 15.50 3.13
CA GLY A 268 6.14 14.10 2.76
C GLY A 268 4.93 13.18 2.88
N ASP A 269 3.83 13.62 3.52
CA ASP A 269 2.57 12.87 3.50
C ASP A 269 1.98 12.86 2.08
N ILE A 270 1.33 11.74 1.74
CA ILE A 270 0.64 11.53 0.48
C ILE A 270 -0.81 11.99 0.64
N LEU A 271 -1.24 12.90 -0.23
CA LEU A 271 -2.58 13.45 -0.26
C LEU A 271 -3.41 12.72 -1.32
N PHE A 272 -4.66 12.39 -0.99
CA PHE A 272 -5.61 11.80 -1.92
C PHE A 272 -6.87 12.66 -2.02
N PHE A 273 -7.23 12.95 -3.27
CA PHE A 273 -8.34 13.83 -3.59
C PHE A 273 -9.53 13.02 -4.09
N SER A 274 -10.69 13.27 -3.52
CA SER A 274 -11.94 12.61 -3.86
C SER A 274 -12.98 13.61 -4.35
N LYS A 275 -13.86 13.15 -5.23
CA LYS A 275 -15.05 13.89 -5.64
C LYS A 275 -16.15 12.92 -6.04
N GLN A 276 -17.40 13.37 -6.01
CA GLN A 276 -18.43 12.69 -6.79
C GLN A 276 -18.03 12.73 -8.27
N ASP A 277 -18.36 11.67 -8.98
CA ASP A 277 -18.06 11.47 -10.39
C ASP A 277 -16.53 11.49 -10.69
N PRO A 278 -15.75 10.61 -10.02
CA PRO A 278 -14.30 10.53 -10.21
C PRO A 278 -13.93 10.23 -11.67
N GLU A 279 -12.89 10.90 -12.17
CA GLU A 279 -12.47 10.83 -13.59
C GLU A 279 -13.54 11.28 -14.61
N GLY A 280 -14.63 11.92 -14.16
CA GLY A 280 -15.73 12.34 -15.05
C GLY A 280 -16.73 11.22 -15.37
N GLU A 281 -16.56 10.06 -14.75
CA GLU A 281 -17.51 8.95 -14.76
C GLU A 281 -18.39 9.07 -13.51
N ASP A 282 -19.69 8.80 -13.59
CA ASP A 282 -20.59 8.80 -12.43
C ASP A 282 -19.98 8.01 -11.25
N THR A 283 -20.33 8.36 -10.01
CA THR A 283 -19.96 7.52 -8.85
C THR A 283 -20.52 6.11 -9.04
N THR A 284 -19.68 5.18 -9.50
CA THR A 284 -20.05 3.82 -9.98
C THR A 284 -19.75 2.72 -8.97
N GLY A 285 -19.12 3.06 -7.84
CA GLY A 285 -18.63 2.11 -6.84
C GLY A 285 -17.32 1.42 -7.24
N LYS A 286 -16.72 1.79 -8.37
CA LYS A 286 -15.40 1.31 -8.83
C LYS A 286 -14.23 1.97 -8.09
N TYR A 287 -14.37 3.23 -7.70
CA TYR A 287 -13.28 4.06 -7.20
C TYR A 287 -13.27 4.05 -5.68
N TYR A 288 -12.22 3.51 -5.08
CA TYR A 288 -12.07 3.47 -3.63
C TYR A 288 -12.09 4.89 -3.06
N GLY A 289 -13.06 5.18 -2.18
CA GLY A 289 -13.25 6.51 -1.61
C GLY A 289 -13.52 7.62 -2.63
N ASN A 290 -13.98 7.29 -3.84
CA ASN A 290 -14.14 8.19 -4.98
C ASN A 290 -12.86 9.00 -5.31
N ILE A 291 -11.69 8.41 -5.07
CA ILE A 291 -10.40 9.06 -5.29
C ILE A 291 -10.11 9.18 -6.78
N PHE A 292 -9.74 10.37 -7.23
CA PHE A 292 -9.40 10.65 -8.64
C PHE A 292 -7.96 11.14 -8.82
N HIS A 293 -7.29 11.59 -7.76
CA HIS A 293 -5.96 12.19 -7.87
C HIS A 293 -5.14 12.01 -6.59
N THR A 294 -3.81 12.13 -6.71
CA THR A 294 -2.89 12.05 -5.58
C THR A 294 -1.68 12.98 -5.75
N ALA A 295 -1.12 13.42 -4.64
CA ALA A 295 0.02 14.34 -4.59
C ALA A 295 0.90 14.09 -3.35
N ILE A 296 2.12 14.62 -3.35
CA ILE A 296 2.99 14.67 -2.17
C ILE A 296 2.89 16.08 -1.56
N TYR A 297 2.59 16.19 -0.26
CA TYR A 297 2.59 17.48 0.42
C TYR A 297 4.02 17.96 0.69
N LEU A 298 4.33 19.22 0.37
CA LEU A 298 5.68 19.78 0.53
C LEU A 298 5.83 20.65 1.78
N GLY A 299 4.75 20.87 2.53
CA GLY A 299 4.69 21.90 3.56
C GLY A 299 4.20 23.24 3.00
N GLU A 300 3.87 24.17 3.90
CA GLU A 300 3.53 25.57 3.55
C GLU A 300 2.41 25.71 2.50
N GLY A 301 1.45 24.77 2.48
CA GLY A 301 0.35 24.80 1.51
C GLY A 301 0.77 24.44 0.08
N LYS A 302 1.93 23.81 -0.13
CA LYS A 302 2.40 23.37 -1.44
C LYS A 302 2.31 21.86 -1.63
N ILE A 303 2.10 21.44 -2.87
CA ILE A 303 2.09 20.04 -3.28
C ILE A 303 3.02 19.83 -4.47
N MET A 304 3.48 18.59 -4.62
CA MET A 304 4.10 18.10 -5.84
C MET A 304 3.23 17.01 -6.43
N HIS A 305 2.88 17.13 -7.71
CA HIS A 305 2.03 16.17 -8.38
C HIS A 305 2.22 16.18 -9.89
N SER A 306 1.77 15.12 -10.52
CA SER A 306 1.69 15.01 -11.97
C SER A 306 0.23 15.10 -12.40
N HIS A 307 -0.13 16.08 -13.20
CA HIS A 307 -1.47 16.22 -13.77
C HIS A 307 -1.38 16.74 -15.21
N ASP A 308 -2.48 16.57 -15.93
CA ASP A 308 -2.69 17.21 -17.21
C ASP A 308 -3.08 18.68 -16.99
N GLU A 309 -2.47 19.60 -17.74
CA GLU A 309 -3.06 20.92 -17.99
C GLU A 309 -3.45 20.96 -19.46
N ASP A 310 -4.70 21.35 -19.74
CA ASP A 310 -5.30 21.46 -21.07
C ASP A 310 -4.30 21.89 -22.15
N ASP A 311 -3.82 20.93 -22.95
CA ASP A 311 -3.11 21.06 -24.22
C ASP A 311 -1.90 22.03 -24.27
N ASN A 312 -1.35 22.47 -23.14
CA ASN A 312 -0.13 23.29 -23.15
C ASN A 312 1.09 22.36 -23.24
N ASP A 313 1.66 22.24 -24.45
CA ASP A 313 2.84 21.41 -24.73
C ASP A 313 4.08 21.74 -23.87
N ASN A 314 4.05 22.85 -23.12
CA ASN A 314 5.10 23.26 -22.19
C ASN A 314 4.83 22.95 -20.70
N HIS A 315 3.71 22.31 -20.34
CA HIS A 315 3.47 21.96 -18.93
C HIS A 315 4.41 20.82 -18.49
N PRO A 316 5.15 20.96 -17.38
CA PRO A 316 6.02 19.91 -16.89
C PRO A 316 5.20 18.69 -16.45
N GLY A 317 5.70 17.47 -16.70
CA GLY A 317 4.98 16.26 -16.30
C GLY A 317 4.80 16.12 -14.79
N VAL A 318 5.66 16.77 -13.99
CA VAL A 318 5.51 16.91 -12.53
C VAL A 318 5.70 18.39 -12.17
N ALA A 319 4.74 18.95 -11.44
CA ALA A 319 4.73 20.35 -11.05
C ALA A 319 4.73 20.50 -9.52
N VAL A 320 5.34 21.58 -9.04
CA VAL A 320 5.23 22.07 -7.67
C VAL A 320 4.28 23.26 -7.66
N GLU A 321 3.18 23.13 -6.93
CA GLU A 321 2.09 24.09 -6.97
C GLU A 321 1.52 24.37 -5.59
N ASP A 322 0.75 25.45 -5.49
CA ASP A 322 -0.05 25.69 -4.31
C ASP A 322 -1.20 24.69 -4.27
N LEU A 323 -1.45 24.14 -3.08
CA LEU A 323 -2.68 23.41 -2.76
C LEU A 323 -3.84 24.40 -2.80
N ASN A 324 -4.36 24.66 -4.00
CA ASN A 324 -5.37 25.66 -4.26
C ASN A 324 -6.72 25.30 -3.62
N SER A 325 -7.64 26.26 -3.57
CA SER A 325 -8.95 26.09 -2.91
C SER A 325 -9.78 24.94 -3.48
N TYR A 326 -9.66 24.64 -4.77
CA TYR A 326 -10.32 23.48 -5.37
C TYR A 326 -9.74 22.18 -4.81
N LEU A 327 -8.43 21.98 -4.86
CA LEU A 327 -7.79 20.78 -4.32
C LEU A 327 -7.97 20.64 -2.81
N GLN A 328 -7.91 21.75 -2.04
CA GLN A 328 -8.25 21.74 -0.61
C GLN A 328 -9.66 21.22 -0.36
N SER A 329 -10.64 21.64 -1.17
CA SER A 329 -12.02 21.18 -1.06
C SER A 329 -12.21 19.69 -1.40
N LYS A 330 -11.26 19.10 -2.15
CA LYS A 330 -11.26 17.70 -2.58
C LYS A 330 -10.36 16.80 -1.75
N LEU A 331 -9.51 17.35 -0.88
CA LEU A 331 -8.61 16.57 -0.03
C LEU A 331 -9.41 15.76 0.99
N SER A 332 -9.45 14.45 0.79
CA SER A 332 -10.27 13.54 1.60
C SER A 332 -9.44 12.58 2.43
N PHE A 333 -8.40 11.97 1.87
CA PHE A 333 -7.54 11.05 2.63
C PHE A 333 -6.10 11.53 2.65
N VAL A 334 -5.41 11.20 3.73
CA VAL A 334 -3.98 11.41 3.89
C VAL A 334 -3.35 10.07 4.25
N ALA A 335 -2.23 9.74 3.63
CA ALA A 335 -1.40 8.62 4.00
C ALA A 335 -0.01 9.12 4.41
N ARG A 336 0.44 8.72 5.60
CA ARG A 336 1.83 8.89 6.04
C ARG A 336 2.60 7.61 5.81
N PRO A 337 3.57 7.60 4.89
CA PRO A 337 4.48 6.48 4.74
C PRO A 337 5.42 6.36 5.95
N LYS A 338 5.62 5.13 6.40
CA LYS A 338 6.65 4.71 7.34
C LYS A 338 7.73 4.02 6.53
N TYR A 339 8.63 4.82 5.98
CA TYR A 339 9.64 4.31 5.09
C TYR A 339 10.57 3.32 5.82
N THR A 340 10.94 2.26 5.11
CA THR A 340 12.09 1.43 5.42
C THR A 340 13.33 2.25 5.11
N ASP A 341 14.19 2.40 6.12
CA ASP A 341 15.52 2.98 5.96
C ASP A 341 16.27 2.23 4.85
N TYR A 342 16.72 3.00 3.85
CA TYR A 342 17.51 2.50 2.75
C TYR A 342 18.72 1.73 3.29
N GLN A 343 18.75 0.42 3.05
CA GLN A 343 19.28 -0.58 3.98
C GLN A 343 20.58 -0.22 4.69
N LYS A 344 20.39 0.26 5.92
CA LYS A 344 21.35 0.15 7.01
C LYS A 344 21.89 -1.29 7.10
N PRO A 345 23.18 -1.51 6.78
CA PRO A 345 23.78 -2.84 6.84
C PRO A 345 23.71 -3.42 8.25
N GLN A 346 23.70 -4.74 8.34
CA GLN A 346 23.70 -5.48 9.59
C GLN A 346 25.01 -6.27 9.72
N PHE A 347 25.60 -6.25 10.91
CA PHE A 347 26.76 -7.06 11.20
C PHE A 347 26.35 -8.51 11.52
N SER A 348 27.15 -9.47 11.06
CA SER A 348 27.26 -10.76 11.74
C SER A 348 28.09 -10.60 13.02
N PRO A 349 27.99 -11.51 14.00
CA PRO A 349 28.83 -11.45 15.20
C PRO A 349 30.33 -11.32 14.87
N VAL A 350 31.04 -10.49 15.63
CA VAL A 350 32.47 -10.24 15.46
C VAL A 350 33.20 -10.53 16.77
N THR A 351 34.29 -11.28 16.69
CA THR A 351 35.11 -11.70 17.83
C THR A 351 36.49 -11.05 17.76
N ALA A 352 37.09 -10.79 18.93
CA ALA A 352 38.43 -10.24 19.00
C ALA A 352 39.43 -11.14 18.25
N GLY A 353 40.32 -10.53 17.47
CA GLY A 353 41.26 -11.23 16.61
C GLY A 353 40.72 -11.65 15.23
N ASP A 354 39.43 -11.48 14.94
CA ASP A 354 38.90 -11.73 13.59
C ASP A 354 39.62 -10.90 12.54
N ARG A 355 39.84 -11.49 11.36
CA ARG A 355 40.54 -10.84 10.22
C ARG A 355 39.59 -10.30 9.16
N THR A 356 38.30 -10.55 9.32
CA THR A 356 37.23 -10.13 8.41
C THR A 356 36.00 -9.77 9.21
N VAL A 357 35.23 -8.82 8.70
CA VAL A 357 33.92 -8.45 9.23
C VAL A 357 32.89 -8.76 8.16
N SER A 358 31.84 -9.49 8.53
CA SER A 358 30.79 -9.92 7.60
C SER A 358 29.42 -9.44 8.05
N GLY A 359 28.44 -9.52 7.14
CA GLY A 359 27.11 -9.04 7.40
C GLY A 359 26.17 -9.14 6.20
N GLN A 360 25.04 -8.46 6.33
CA GLN A 360 24.01 -8.35 5.30
C GLN A 360 23.75 -6.88 4.97
N ALA A 361 23.57 -6.58 3.69
CA ALA A 361 23.19 -5.29 3.16
C ALA A 361 22.29 -5.50 1.93
N GLN A 362 21.87 -4.41 1.30
CA GLN A 362 21.16 -4.48 0.04
C GLN A 362 22.03 -5.19 -1.01
N PRO A 363 21.47 -6.01 -1.92
CA PRO A 363 22.25 -6.61 -2.99
C PRO A 363 23.00 -5.60 -3.86
N ASN A 364 24.23 -5.93 -4.25
CA ASN A 364 25.05 -5.13 -5.17
C ASN A 364 25.28 -3.66 -4.73
N ILE A 365 25.37 -3.40 -3.43
CA ILE A 365 25.53 -2.05 -2.87
C ILE A 365 26.93 -1.85 -2.30
N LYS A 366 27.44 -0.61 -2.36
CA LYS A 366 28.67 -0.24 -1.66
C LYS A 366 28.42 -0.22 -0.15
N VAL A 367 29.21 -0.98 0.61
CA VAL A 367 29.22 -1.04 2.07
C VAL A 367 30.55 -0.48 2.58
N THR A 368 30.48 0.40 3.57
CA THR A 368 31.66 0.95 4.25
C THR A 368 31.67 0.55 5.71
N VAL A 369 32.68 -0.22 6.12
CA VAL A 369 32.95 -0.56 7.52
C VAL A 369 33.97 0.43 8.08
N VAL A 370 33.67 1.01 9.23
CA VAL A 370 34.55 1.91 9.99
C VAL A 370 34.98 1.19 11.27
N PHE A 371 36.28 1.07 11.46
CA PHE A 371 36.89 0.40 12.62
C PHE A 371 37.08 1.38 13.78
N ALA A 372 37.30 0.84 14.98
CA ALA A 372 37.43 1.63 16.21
C ALA A 372 38.60 2.65 16.18
N ASP A 373 39.65 2.35 15.41
CA ASP A 373 40.80 3.24 15.18
C ASP A 373 40.54 4.33 14.12
N GLY A 374 39.35 4.32 13.50
CA GLY A 374 38.94 5.23 12.44
C GLY A 374 39.35 4.80 11.03
N THR A 375 40.07 3.69 10.86
CA THR A 375 40.33 3.11 9.54
C THR A 375 39.04 2.57 8.91
N THR A 376 39.05 2.37 7.59
CA THR A 376 37.85 1.93 6.86
C THR A 376 38.15 0.81 5.88
N ALA A 377 37.15 -0.02 5.62
CA ALA A 377 37.15 -0.99 4.53
C ALA A 377 35.88 -0.81 3.69
N GLU A 378 36.05 -0.76 2.38
CA GLU A 378 34.94 -0.65 1.42
C GLU A 378 34.80 -1.96 0.66
N ILE A 379 33.55 -2.42 0.50
CA ILE A 379 33.22 -3.64 -0.25
C ILE A 379 31.89 -3.43 -0.98
N THR A 380 31.64 -4.18 -2.06
CA THR A 380 30.30 -4.28 -2.66
C THR A 380 29.66 -5.57 -2.18
N SER A 381 28.44 -5.51 -1.66
CA SER A 381 27.69 -6.72 -1.29
C SER A 381 27.40 -7.59 -2.51
N GLY A 382 27.27 -8.89 -2.28
CA GLY A 382 26.86 -9.85 -3.29
C GLY A 382 25.41 -9.64 -3.75
N SER A 383 25.01 -10.36 -4.79
CA SER A 383 23.62 -10.37 -5.28
C SER A 383 22.61 -10.94 -4.27
N ASP A 384 23.09 -11.63 -3.24
CA ASP A 384 22.31 -12.14 -2.11
C ASP A 384 22.32 -11.20 -0.90
N GLY A 385 22.98 -10.03 -0.99
CA GLY A 385 23.12 -9.06 0.09
C GLY A 385 24.26 -9.35 1.06
N SER A 386 24.94 -10.48 0.95
CA SER A 386 26.08 -10.79 1.83
C SER A 386 27.26 -9.88 1.55
N TYR A 387 27.97 -9.45 2.60
CA TYR A 387 29.26 -8.77 2.45
C TYR A 387 30.31 -9.36 3.39
N THR A 388 31.57 -9.32 2.96
CA THR A 388 32.74 -9.66 3.79
C THR A 388 33.85 -8.65 3.51
N ALA A 389 34.13 -7.80 4.49
CA ALA A 389 35.20 -6.81 4.44
C ALA A 389 36.44 -7.33 5.19
N ALA A 390 37.62 -7.17 4.61
CA ALA A 390 38.88 -7.48 5.30
C ALA A 390 39.19 -6.41 6.35
N VAL A 391 39.71 -6.82 7.50
CA VAL A 391 40.27 -5.89 8.49
C VAL A 391 41.55 -5.27 7.91
N PRO A 392 41.70 -3.93 7.90
CA PRO A 392 42.88 -3.26 7.39
C PRO A 392 44.18 -3.75 8.01
N GLU A 393 45.27 -3.76 7.24
CA GLU A 393 46.58 -4.14 7.75
C GLU A 393 47.03 -3.21 8.88
N GLY A 394 47.49 -3.80 9.99
CA GLY A 394 47.91 -3.06 11.18
C GLY A 394 46.80 -2.82 12.21
N THR A 395 45.53 -3.07 11.86
CA THR A 395 44.41 -3.05 12.80
C THR A 395 44.22 -4.45 13.41
N VAL A 396 44.00 -4.50 14.73
CA VAL A 396 43.68 -5.73 15.46
C VAL A 396 42.40 -5.47 16.24
N LEU A 397 41.37 -6.28 15.98
CA LEU A 397 40.10 -6.18 16.70
C LEU A 397 40.26 -6.65 18.14
N GLN A 398 39.98 -5.76 19.09
CA GLN A 398 40.01 -6.04 20.53
C GLN A 398 38.59 -6.18 21.07
N GLU A 399 38.46 -6.88 22.20
CA GLU A 399 37.19 -6.96 22.91
C GLU A 399 36.68 -5.55 23.26
N ASN A 400 35.38 -5.33 23.05
CA ASN A 400 34.68 -4.05 23.24
C ASN A 400 34.99 -2.96 22.21
N ASP A 401 35.80 -3.22 21.17
CA ASP A 401 35.90 -2.31 20.03
C ASP A 401 34.51 -2.10 19.41
N GLU A 402 34.18 -0.84 19.13
CA GLU A 402 32.95 -0.49 18.41
C GLU A 402 33.25 -0.37 16.92
N LEU A 403 32.58 -1.19 16.11
CA LEU A 403 32.62 -1.12 14.66
C LEU A 403 31.34 -0.49 14.15
N LYS A 404 31.45 0.28 13.07
CA LYS A 404 30.32 0.94 12.41
C LYS A 404 30.22 0.51 10.95
N VAL A 405 29.02 0.44 10.41
CA VAL A 405 28.80 0.11 9.01
C VAL A 405 27.64 0.92 8.44
N TYR A 406 27.80 1.38 7.20
CA TYR A 406 26.75 2.03 6.43
C TYR A 406 26.86 1.68 4.95
N SER A 407 25.74 1.75 4.24
CA SER A 407 25.63 1.58 2.79
C SER A 407 25.78 2.92 2.08
N THR A 408 26.22 2.91 0.83
CA THR A 408 26.18 4.05 -0.09
C THR A 408 25.61 3.62 -1.42
N ASN A 409 24.63 4.36 -1.91
CA ASN A 409 23.96 4.05 -3.18
C ASN A 409 24.58 4.76 -4.39
N ALA A 410 24.01 4.51 -5.57
CA ALA A 410 24.45 5.14 -6.81
C ALA A 410 24.38 6.67 -6.73
N ALA A 411 23.32 7.21 -6.13
CA ALA A 411 23.13 8.64 -5.87
C ALA A 411 24.05 9.24 -4.78
N GLN A 412 24.98 8.44 -4.21
CA GLN A 412 25.87 8.81 -3.11
C GLN A 412 25.18 9.11 -1.77
N ASN A 413 23.90 8.77 -1.61
CA ASN A 413 23.24 8.84 -0.31
C ASN A 413 23.76 7.70 0.58
N LYS A 414 23.97 8.03 1.86
CA LYS A 414 24.38 7.07 2.90
C LYS A 414 23.16 6.61 3.68
N SER A 415 23.08 5.31 3.97
CA SER A 415 22.09 4.77 4.92
C SER A 415 22.36 5.30 6.33
N GLU A 416 21.46 5.02 7.27
CA GLU A 416 21.85 5.06 8.68
C GLU A 416 23.06 4.15 8.95
N THR A 417 23.75 4.44 10.05
CA THR A 417 24.90 3.65 10.53
C THR A 417 24.45 2.60 11.55
N SER A 418 24.81 1.34 11.31
CA SER A 418 24.77 0.27 12.32
C SER A 418 26.07 0.23 13.12
N SER A 419 25.98 -0.11 14.40
CA SER A 419 27.12 -0.36 15.27
C SER A 419 27.08 -1.79 15.82
N ILE A 420 28.24 -2.42 16.00
CA ILE A 420 28.42 -3.66 16.78
C ILE A 420 29.62 -3.52 17.72
N ARG A 421 29.56 -4.19 18.87
CA ARG A 421 30.73 -4.36 19.75
C ARG A 421 31.37 -5.72 19.54
N VAL A 422 32.69 -5.73 19.43
CA VAL A 422 33.49 -6.95 19.30
C VAL A 422 33.44 -7.75 20.60
N SER A 423 33.10 -9.04 20.49
CA SER A 423 33.03 -9.97 21.62
C SER A 423 34.40 -10.54 21.98
N ALA A 424 34.55 -11.02 23.21
CA ALA A 424 35.77 -11.67 23.67
C ALA A 424 35.99 -13.00 22.93
N ILE A 425 37.25 -13.42 22.83
CA ILE A 425 37.56 -14.82 22.46
C ILE A 425 37.06 -15.70 23.60
N GLU A 426 36.19 -16.68 23.30
CA GLU A 426 35.82 -17.69 24.29
C GLU A 426 37.09 -18.42 24.75
N ALA A 427 37.34 -18.42 26.06
CA ALA A 427 38.46 -19.14 26.63
C ALA A 427 38.25 -20.64 26.38
N PRO A 428 39.27 -21.40 25.94
CA PRO A 428 39.14 -22.83 25.73
C PRO A 428 38.81 -23.53 27.07
N GLU A 429 37.82 -24.44 27.03
CA GLU A 429 37.42 -25.30 28.16
C GLU A 429 38.55 -26.19 28.69
#